data_AF-A0A7S4ALM8-F1
#
_entry.id   AF-A0A7S4ALM8-F1
#
_cell.length_a   1.000
_cell.length_b   1.000
_cell.length_c   1.000
_cell.angle_alpha   90.00
_cell.angle_beta   90.00
_cell.angle_gamma   90.00
#
_symmetry.space_group_name_H-M   'P 1'
#
loop_
_entity.id
_entity.type
_entity.pdbx_description
1 polymer ?
#
loop_
_entity_poly.entity_id
_entity_poly.type
_entity_poly.pdbx_seq_one_letter_code
_entity_poly.pdbx_strand_id
1 'polypeptide(L)'
;MVQFCDNLFRSLFLVLSVAASIGSSRSNTNLFAVNGFSMPSSKTIYGVPNSGWTSPNWNWGYGSGTGHDCAAICRGKYSTREARSALIDRLISSTTTSTTTSIDLEEVKLVMALKWQNGRWDGSDGGPGGYGDVLATMANAKRYEDDSTGELALLRDMKERFGLLNPTDDDRTAMENLAEGGDVRSALLSCSGLVLKATGFANGW
;
A
#
# COMPACT_ATOMS: atom_id res chain seq x y z
N MET A 1 -13.18 -18.40 19.59
CA MET A 1 -13.09 -17.00 20.06
C MET A 1 -12.56 -16.13 18.92
N VAL A 2 -13.30 -16.04 17.81
CA VAL A 2 -12.97 -15.22 16.63
C VAL A 2 -14.30 -14.84 15.98
N GLN A 3 -14.96 -13.80 16.49
CA GLN A 3 -16.20 -13.30 15.89
C GLN A 3 -16.53 -11.89 16.42
N PHE A 4 -15.65 -10.91 16.18
CA PHE A 4 -15.92 -9.53 16.64
C PHE A 4 -15.52 -8.39 15.70
N CYS A 5 -15.18 -8.63 14.43
CA CYS A 5 -14.68 -7.55 13.56
C CYS A 5 -15.41 -7.36 12.21
N ASP A 6 -16.62 -7.89 12.03
CA ASP A 6 -17.30 -7.80 10.71
C ASP A 6 -18.24 -6.59 10.56
N ASN A 7 -18.65 -5.92 11.65
CA ASN A 7 -19.70 -4.90 11.58
C ASN A 7 -19.23 -3.43 11.65
N LEU A 8 -17.91 -3.17 11.70
CA LEU A 8 -17.37 -1.80 11.79
C LEU A 8 -16.59 -1.32 10.55
N PHE A 9 -16.54 -2.12 9.48
CA PHE A 9 -15.90 -1.74 8.21
C PHE A 9 -16.70 -0.73 7.37
N ARG A 10 -17.95 -0.42 7.74
CA ARG A 10 -18.86 0.38 6.90
C ARG A 10 -18.92 1.88 7.20
N SER A 11 -18.25 2.38 8.24
CA SER A 11 -18.59 3.70 8.80
C SER A 11 -17.48 4.76 8.80
N LEU A 12 -16.56 4.77 7.83
CA LEU A 12 -15.57 5.87 7.75
C LEU A 12 -15.02 6.18 6.34
N PHE A 13 -15.83 6.05 5.30
CA PHE A 13 -15.60 6.69 4.00
C PHE A 13 -16.85 7.46 3.55
N LEU A 14 -17.19 8.52 4.30
CA LEU A 14 -18.12 9.55 3.86
C LEU A 14 -17.30 10.77 3.43
N VAL A 15 -16.84 10.75 2.17
CA VAL A 15 -16.40 11.97 1.50
C VAL A 15 -17.65 12.62 0.92
N LEU A 16 -18.03 13.78 1.48
CA LEU A 16 -19.05 14.66 0.91
C LEU A 16 -18.65 15.04 -0.53
N SER A 17 -19.48 14.67 -1.52
CA SER A 17 -19.51 15.32 -2.82
C SER A 17 -20.73 16.24 -2.86
N VAL A 18 -20.49 17.55 -2.84
CA VAL A 18 -21.53 18.57 -3.01
C VAL A 18 -21.88 18.64 -4.49
N ALA A 19 -23.15 18.39 -4.81
CA ALA A 19 -23.72 18.58 -6.13
C ALA A 19 -24.06 20.06 -6.36
N ALA A 20 -23.58 20.64 -7.46
CA ALA A 20 -24.11 21.87 -8.02
C ALA A 20 -24.56 21.60 -9.46
N SER A 21 -25.87 21.71 -9.70
CA SER A 21 -26.49 21.67 -11.02
C SER A 21 -27.14 23.01 -11.30
N ILE A 22 -26.95 23.54 -12.52
CA ILE A 22 -27.99 23.92 -13.50
C ILE A 22 -27.33 24.78 -14.61
N GLY A 23 -27.55 24.39 -15.86
CA GLY A 23 -27.25 25.20 -17.04
C GLY A 23 -27.35 24.41 -18.34
N SER A 24 -28.53 24.42 -18.98
CA SER A 24 -28.88 23.64 -20.17
C SER A 24 -28.59 24.39 -21.49
N SER A 25 -28.01 23.73 -22.51
CA SER A 25 -28.56 23.59 -23.89
C SER A 25 -27.52 23.42 -25.03
N ARG A 26 -27.78 22.40 -25.88
CA ARG A 26 -27.66 22.30 -27.37
C ARG A 26 -26.28 22.57 -28.02
N SER A 27 -25.75 21.83 -29.01
CA SER A 27 -26.24 20.80 -29.94
C SER A 27 -25.04 20.15 -30.67
N ASN A 28 -25.24 18.89 -31.09
CA ASN A 28 -24.79 18.23 -32.32
C ASN A 28 -23.36 17.70 -32.60
N THR A 29 -23.44 16.51 -33.25
CA THR A 29 -22.54 15.85 -34.21
C THR A 29 -21.32 15.05 -33.73
N ASN A 30 -21.50 13.72 -33.83
CA ASN A 30 -20.61 12.72 -34.46
C ASN A 30 -19.09 12.89 -34.28
N LEU A 31 -18.50 11.96 -33.54
CA LEU A 31 -17.52 11.01 -34.10
C LEU A 31 -17.29 9.91 -33.08
N PHE A 32 -17.40 8.65 -33.54
CA PHE A 32 -17.11 7.45 -32.78
C PHE A 32 -15.66 7.47 -32.31
N ALA A 33 -15.43 8.05 -31.13
CA ALA A 33 -14.23 7.81 -30.36
C ALA A 33 -14.33 6.35 -29.89
N VAL A 34 -13.61 5.48 -30.59
CA VAL A 34 -13.28 4.14 -30.10
C VAL A 34 -12.55 4.39 -28.79
N ASN A 35 -13.28 4.29 -27.68
CA ASN A 35 -12.70 4.35 -26.35
C ASN A 35 -11.65 3.25 -26.31
N GLY A 36 -10.39 3.65 -26.37
CA GLY A 36 -9.28 2.78 -26.02
C GLY A 36 -9.49 2.37 -24.58
N PHE A 37 -10.13 1.22 -24.38
CA PHE A 37 -10.14 0.54 -23.11
C PHE A 37 -8.67 0.24 -22.78
N SER A 38 -8.07 1.11 -21.97
CA SER A 38 -6.83 0.79 -21.28
C SER A 38 -7.12 -0.46 -20.46
N MET A 39 -6.65 -1.61 -20.93
CA MET A 39 -6.77 -2.86 -20.17
C MET A 39 -6.17 -2.61 -18.78
N PRO A 40 -6.91 -2.86 -17.70
CA PRO A 40 -6.40 -2.66 -16.35
C PRO A 40 -5.12 -3.49 -16.17
N SER A 41 -4.14 -2.92 -15.48
CA SER A 41 -2.78 -3.47 -15.37
C SER A 41 -2.81 -4.97 -15.03
N SER A 42 -1.98 -5.76 -15.72
CA SER A 42 -1.85 -7.21 -15.56
C SER A 42 -1.18 -7.64 -14.24
N LYS A 43 -1.09 -6.75 -13.26
CA LYS A 43 -0.46 -7.02 -11.97
C LYS A 43 -1.25 -8.09 -11.22
N THR A 44 -0.52 -9.01 -10.60
CA THR A 44 -1.06 -10.05 -9.74
C THR A 44 -0.39 -9.97 -8.38
N ILE A 45 -1.15 -10.24 -7.33
CA ILE A 45 -0.70 -10.30 -5.94
C ILE A 45 -1.03 -11.72 -5.47
N TYR A 46 -0.03 -12.45 -4.99
CA TYR A 46 -0.15 -13.88 -4.61
C TYR A 46 -0.71 -14.78 -5.74
N GLY A 47 -0.48 -14.42 -7.00
CA GLY A 47 -0.99 -15.17 -8.16
C GLY A 47 -2.50 -15.01 -8.41
N VAL A 48 -3.20 -14.14 -7.69
CA VAL A 48 -4.62 -13.85 -7.96
C VAL A 48 -4.73 -12.99 -9.22
N PRO A 49 -5.49 -13.39 -10.26
CA PRO A 49 -5.62 -12.60 -11.48
C PRO A 49 -6.31 -11.25 -11.25
N ASN A 50 -5.86 -10.20 -11.95
CA ASN A 50 -6.44 -8.85 -11.89
C ASN A 50 -6.52 -8.31 -10.45
N SER A 51 -5.46 -8.47 -9.66
CA SER A 51 -5.41 -8.07 -8.25
C SER A 51 -4.49 -6.88 -7.98
N GLY A 52 -4.03 -6.17 -9.01
CA GLY A 52 -3.33 -4.91 -8.83
C GLY A 52 -4.22 -3.81 -8.23
N TRP A 53 -3.60 -2.80 -7.62
CA TRP A 53 -4.30 -1.68 -6.97
C TRP A 53 -5.24 -0.89 -7.90
N THR A 54 -4.91 -0.82 -9.19
CA THR A 54 -5.75 -0.16 -10.21
C THR A 54 -6.86 -1.06 -10.77
N SER A 55 -6.95 -2.31 -10.32
CA SER A 55 -7.92 -3.26 -10.85
C SER A 55 -9.34 -2.86 -10.44
N PRO A 56 -10.32 -2.92 -11.36
CA PRO A 56 -11.72 -2.70 -11.01
C PRO A 56 -12.23 -3.76 -10.01
N ASN A 57 -11.56 -4.91 -9.92
CA ASN A 57 -11.92 -5.97 -8.98
C ASN A 57 -11.18 -5.85 -7.64
N TRP A 58 -10.32 -4.86 -7.42
CA TRP A 58 -9.52 -4.73 -6.20
C TRP A 58 -10.40 -4.53 -4.97
N ASN A 59 -11.32 -3.56 -5.02
CA ASN A 59 -12.29 -3.27 -3.95
C ASN A 59 -11.65 -3.20 -2.54
N TRP A 60 -10.57 -2.43 -2.40
CA TRP A 60 -9.91 -2.21 -1.10
C TRP A 60 -10.91 -1.75 -0.02
N GLY A 61 -10.85 -2.38 1.15
CA GLY A 61 -11.72 -2.05 2.28
C GLY A 61 -13.13 -2.67 2.25
N TYR A 62 -13.49 -3.39 1.17
CA TYR A 62 -14.75 -4.12 1.09
C TYR A 62 -14.58 -5.59 1.52
N GLY A 63 -15.69 -6.20 1.95
CA GLY A 63 -15.74 -7.63 2.32
C GLY A 63 -15.75 -8.60 1.13
N SER A 64 -15.44 -8.13 -0.07
CA SER A 64 -15.43 -8.92 -1.31
C SER A 64 -14.51 -8.28 -2.36
N GLY A 65 -14.10 -9.06 -3.35
CA GLY A 65 -13.18 -8.65 -4.42
C GLY A 65 -11.76 -9.16 -4.21
N THR A 66 -10.92 -8.97 -5.22
CA THR A 66 -9.55 -9.51 -5.23
C THR A 66 -8.67 -8.95 -4.11
N GLY A 67 -8.92 -7.74 -3.63
CA GLY A 67 -8.22 -7.19 -2.45
C GLY A 67 -8.58 -7.90 -1.15
N HIS A 68 -9.83 -8.32 -0.99
CA HIS A 68 -10.25 -9.16 0.12
C HIS A 68 -9.54 -10.51 0.08
N ASP A 69 -9.53 -11.16 -1.09
CA ASP A 69 -8.90 -12.47 -1.29
C ASP A 69 -7.38 -12.42 -1.05
N CYS A 70 -6.71 -11.41 -1.60
CA CYS A 70 -5.28 -11.20 -1.40
C CYS A 70 -4.97 -10.90 0.07
N ALA A 71 -5.81 -10.12 0.76
CA ALA A 71 -5.64 -9.86 2.19
C ALA A 71 -5.78 -11.16 3.01
N ALA A 72 -6.72 -12.05 2.68
CA ALA A 72 -6.85 -13.34 3.34
C ALA A 72 -5.59 -14.20 3.19
N ILE A 73 -5.04 -14.29 1.97
CA ILE A 73 -3.78 -15.00 1.70
C ILE A 73 -2.62 -14.36 2.48
N CYS A 74 -2.53 -13.03 2.47
CA CYS A 74 -1.51 -12.27 3.18
C CYS A 74 -1.50 -12.58 4.68
N ARG A 75 -2.67 -12.57 5.32
CA ARG A 75 -2.83 -12.87 6.75
C ARG A 75 -2.41 -14.30 7.07
N GLY A 76 -2.72 -15.26 6.19
CA GLY A 76 -2.26 -16.64 6.32
C GLY A 76 -0.73 -16.77 6.24
N LYS A 77 -0.14 -16.16 5.20
CA LYS A 77 1.31 -16.18 4.91
C LYS A 77 2.15 -15.61 6.06
N TYR A 78 1.65 -14.57 6.72
CA TYR A 78 2.36 -13.86 7.78
C TYR A 78 1.73 -14.03 9.18
N SER A 79 1.05 -15.16 9.39
CA SER A 79 0.39 -15.48 10.66
C SER A 79 1.36 -15.66 11.83
N THR A 80 2.61 -16.09 11.58
CA THR A 80 3.63 -16.30 12.61
C THR A 80 4.60 -15.13 12.75
N ARG A 81 5.16 -14.93 13.95
CA ARG A 81 6.17 -13.90 14.22
C ARG A 81 7.44 -14.12 13.40
N GLU A 82 7.81 -15.37 13.22
CA GLU A 82 8.99 -15.80 12.48
C GLU A 82 8.85 -15.42 11.00
N ALA A 83 7.69 -15.65 10.38
CA ALA A 83 7.43 -15.27 8.99
C ALA A 83 7.48 -13.75 8.79
N ARG A 84 6.95 -12.99 9.76
CA ARG A 84 6.98 -11.51 9.73
C ARG A 84 8.39 -10.96 9.90
N SER A 85 9.16 -11.51 10.82
CA SER A 85 10.56 -11.12 11.05
C SER A 85 11.41 -11.43 9.83
N ALA A 86 11.25 -12.63 9.26
CA ALA A 86 11.94 -13.03 8.03
C ALA A 86 11.61 -12.12 6.83
N LEU A 87 10.38 -11.62 6.73
CA LEU A 87 10.04 -10.62 5.71
C LEU A 87 10.81 -9.31 5.94
N ILE A 88 10.81 -8.77 7.17
CA ILE A 88 11.54 -7.54 7.52
C ILE A 88 13.03 -7.68 7.15
N ASP A 89 13.67 -8.76 7.57
CA ASP A 89 15.09 -8.99 7.34
C ASP A 89 15.42 -9.06 5.84
N ARG A 90 14.57 -9.74 5.06
CA ARG A 90 14.71 -9.83 3.60
C ARG A 90 14.52 -8.48 2.92
N LEU A 91 13.58 -7.67 3.37
CA LEU A 91 13.33 -6.34 2.83
C LEU A 91 14.51 -5.41 3.08
N ILE A 92 15.02 -5.37 4.32
CA ILE A 92 16.17 -4.53 4.69
C ILE A 92 17.43 -4.97 3.94
N SER A 93 17.66 -6.27 3.80
CA SER A 93 18.85 -6.82 3.12
C SER A 93 18.78 -6.80 1.58
N SER A 94 17.68 -6.32 1.00
CA SER A 94 17.48 -6.30 -0.46
C SER A 94 18.51 -5.42 -1.20
N THR A 95 19.09 -4.44 -0.51
CA THR A 95 20.12 -3.55 -1.06
C THR A 95 21.48 -4.21 -1.28
N THR A 96 21.75 -5.39 -0.71
CA THR A 96 23.11 -5.97 -0.68
C THR A 96 23.31 -7.16 -1.60
N THR A 97 22.26 -7.78 -2.16
CA THR A 97 22.40 -9.11 -2.76
C THR A 97 21.50 -9.34 -3.98
N SER A 98 22.09 -9.34 -5.18
CA SER A 98 21.39 -9.50 -6.48
C SER A 98 20.87 -10.92 -6.79
N THR A 99 20.93 -11.87 -5.86
CA THR A 99 20.69 -13.31 -6.14
C THR A 99 19.56 -13.96 -5.35
N THR A 100 18.78 -13.20 -4.57
CA THR A 100 17.60 -13.75 -3.89
C THR A 100 16.34 -13.60 -4.73
N THR A 101 15.44 -14.59 -4.63
CA THR A 101 14.10 -14.58 -5.21
C THR A 101 13.47 -13.20 -5.08
N SER A 102 13.15 -12.58 -6.22
CA SER A 102 12.63 -11.22 -6.28
C SER A 102 11.42 -11.07 -5.36
N ILE A 103 11.49 -10.12 -4.44
CA ILE A 103 10.35 -9.77 -3.59
C ILE A 103 9.36 -8.98 -4.46
N ASP A 104 8.11 -9.44 -4.49
CA ASP A 104 7.06 -8.73 -5.20
C ASP A 104 6.65 -7.49 -4.40
N LEU A 105 6.83 -6.31 -5.00
CA LEU A 105 6.49 -5.04 -4.38
C LEU A 105 4.98 -4.90 -4.14
N GLU A 106 4.15 -5.50 -4.99
CA GLU A 106 2.69 -5.41 -4.84
C GLU A 106 2.21 -6.20 -3.61
N GLU A 107 2.88 -7.34 -3.30
CA GLU A 107 2.67 -8.05 -2.03
C GLU A 107 3.13 -7.22 -0.82
N VAL A 108 4.26 -6.51 -0.92
CA VAL A 108 4.78 -5.66 0.16
C VAL A 108 3.87 -4.46 0.43
N LYS A 109 3.39 -3.80 -0.63
CA LYS A 109 2.37 -2.75 -0.55
C LYS A 109 1.14 -3.24 0.22
N LEU A 110 0.65 -4.44 -0.08
CA LEU A 110 -0.48 -5.03 0.63
C LEU A 110 -0.19 -5.29 2.11
N VAL A 111 0.99 -5.82 2.45
CA VAL A 111 1.40 -6.02 3.85
C VAL A 111 1.39 -4.69 4.61
N MET A 112 2.01 -3.65 4.04
CA MET A 112 2.05 -2.32 4.65
C MET A 112 0.65 -1.74 4.83
N ALA A 113 -0.19 -1.84 3.80
CA ALA A 113 -1.56 -1.32 3.84
C ALA A 113 -2.40 -1.97 4.94
N LEU A 114 -2.28 -3.30 5.12
CA LEU A 114 -2.96 -4.02 6.20
C LEU A 114 -2.42 -3.61 7.56
N LYS A 115 -1.10 -3.44 7.69
CA LYS A 115 -0.49 -3.01 8.96
C LYS A 115 -0.91 -1.60 9.35
N TRP A 116 -0.91 -0.64 8.42
CA TRP A 116 -1.33 0.73 8.69
C TRP A 116 -2.83 0.84 8.95
N GLN A 117 -3.65 0.04 8.26
CA GLN A 117 -5.09 -0.05 8.56
C GLN A 117 -5.34 -0.49 10.00
N ASN A 118 -4.59 -1.48 10.50
CA ASN A 118 -4.71 -1.91 11.89
C ASN A 118 -4.15 -0.86 12.85
N GLY A 119 -2.99 -0.28 12.50
CA GLY A 119 -2.30 0.70 13.33
C GLY A 119 -3.06 2.01 13.55
N ARG A 120 -4.04 2.32 12.70
CA ARG A 120 -4.93 3.47 12.90
C ARG A 120 -5.73 3.40 14.21
N TRP A 121 -5.98 2.20 14.74
CA TRP A 121 -6.75 2.01 15.97
C TRP A 121 -5.91 2.19 17.24
N ASP A 122 -4.62 1.89 17.19
CA ASP A 122 -3.70 1.95 18.33
C ASP A 122 -2.65 3.08 18.22
N GLY A 123 -2.64 3.81 17.10
CA GLY A 123 -1.71 4.89 16.81
C GLY A 123 -0.34 4.43 16.29
N SER A 124 -0.14 3.13 16.07
CA SER A 124 1.13 2.59 15.54
C SER A 124 1.37 2.93 14.07
N ASP A 125 0.41 3.56 13.38
CA ASP A 125 0.58 4.14 12.05
C ASP A 125 1.17 5.57 12.07
N GLY A 126 1.53 6.11 13.25
CA GLY A 126 2.07 7.46 13.43
C GLY A 126 1.02 8.54 13.67
N GLY A 127 -0.27 8.18 13.75
CA GLY A 127 -1.35 9.11 14.10
C GLY A 127 -1.68 10.12 12.99
N PRO A 128 -2.23 11.31 13.33
CA PRO A 128 -2.60 12.33 12.35
C PRO A 128 -1.41 12.75 11.48
N GLY A 129 -1.55 12.68 10.15
CA GLY A 129 -0.47 12.96 9.20
C GLY A 129 0.48 11.78 8.95
N GLY A 130 0.26 10.65 9.63
CA GLY A 130 1.07 9.44 9.54
C GLY A 130 0.76 8.59 8.30
N TYR A 131 0.96 7.28 8.45
CA TYR A 131 0.86 6.32 7.35
C TYR A 131 -0.58 6.03 6.92
N GLY A 132 -1.58 6.45 7.70
CA GLY A 132 -2.97 6.48 7.25
C GLY A 132 -3.19 7.33 5.99
N ASP A 133 -2.42 8.42 5.81
CA ASP A 133 -2.51 9.28 4.62
C ASP A 133 -1.82 8.65 3.40
N VAL A 134 -0.72 7.94 3.64
CA VAL A 134 -0.04 7.13 2.62
C VAL A 134 -0.97 6.01 2.15
N LEU A 135 -1.65 5.33 3.09
CA LEU A 135 -2.66 4.31 2.78
C LEU A 135 -3.83 4.89 1.96
N ALA A 136 -4.35 6.05 2.34
CA ALA A 136 -5.42 6.71 1.58
C ALA A 136 -4.98 7.03 0.14
N THR A 137 -3.73 7.46 -0.02
CA THR A 137 -3.13 7.74 -1.33
C THR A 137 -2.93 6.45 -2.15
N MET A 138 -2.50 5.34 -1.52
CA MET A 138 -2.42 4.02 -2.15
C MET A 138 -3.80 3.52 -2.60
N ALA A 139 -4.82 3.66 -1.75
CA ALA A 139 -6.19 3.24 -2.06
C ALA A 139 -6.82 4.00 -3.24
N ASN A 140 -6.38 5.24 -3.49
CA ASN A 140 -6.76 6.00 -4.69
C ASN A 140 -6.13 5.44 -5.98
N ALA A 141 -5.11 4.58 -5.88
CA ALA A 141 -4.50 3.84 -6.99
C ALA A 141 -4.09 4.71 -8.19
N LYS A 142 -3.56 5.90 -7.91
CA LYS A 142 -3.07 6.86 -8.92
C LYS A 142 -1.59 7.15 -8.72
N ARG A 143 -1.25 7.96 -7.72
CA ARG A 143 0.10 8.51 -7.52
C ARG A 143 1.20 7.44 -7.45
N TYR A 144 0.96 6.33 -6.76
CA TYR A 144 1.97 5.27 -6.58
C TYR A 144 1.91 4.15 -7.64
N GLU A 145 0.92 4.22 -8.52
CA GLU A 145 0.76 3.29 -9.64
C GLU A 145 1.25 3.91 -10.96
N ASP A 146 1.84 5.10 -10.89
CA ASP A 146 2.57 5.71 -12.01
C ASP A 146 3.90 4.96 -12.24
N ASP A 147 4.07 4.39 -13.43
CA ASP A 147 5.24 3.57 -13.76
C ASP A 147 6.57 4.36 -13.75
N SER A 148 6.52 5.69 -13.89
CA SER A 148 7.72 6.52 -14.00
C SER A 148 8.19 7.09 -12.65
N THR A 149 7.27 7.40 -11.76
CA THR A 149 7.53 8.14 -10.52
C THR A 149 6.90 7.52 -9.29
N GLY A 150 6.02 6.53 -9.43
CA GLY A 150 5.21 5.99 -8.35
C GLY A 150 6.03 5.37 -7.22
N GLU A 151 7.05 4.58 -7.55
CA GLU A 151 7.94 3.99 -6.55
C GLU A 151 8.74 5.06 -5.78
N LEU A 152 9.27 6.07 -6.48
CA LEU A 152 9.99 7.19 -5.87
C LEU A 152 9.08 8.05 -5.00
N ALA A 153 7.85 8.29 -5.45
CA ALA A 153 6.84 9.04 -4.69
C ALA A 153 6.48 8.29 -3.40
N LEU A 154 6.30 6.97 -3.45
CA LEU A 154 6.01 6.16 -2.27
C LEU A 154 7.20 6.15 -1.30
N LEU A 155 8.43 6.00 -1.80
CA LEU A 155 9.65 6.07 -1.00
C LEU A 155 9.73 7.39 -0.23
N ARG A 156 9.55 8.52 -0.91
CA ARG A 156 9.61 9.86 -0.30
C ARG A 156 8.56 10.06 0.78
N ASP A 157 7.30 9.72 0.49
CA ASP A 157 6.20 9.92 1.43
C ASP A 157 6.38 9.07 2.69
N MET A 158 6.95 7.86 2.58
CA MET A 158 7.31 7.02 3.72
C MET A 158 8.51 7.59 4.50
N LYS A 159 9.60 7.99 3.81
CA LYS A 159 10.77 8.59 4.46
C LYS A 159 10.39 9.83 5.28
N GLU A 160 9.59 10.72 4.70
CA GLU A 160 9.11 11.96 5.34
C GLU A 160 8.40 11.68 6.68
N ARG A 161 7.64 10.58 6.76
CA ARG A 161 6.81 10.23 7.92
C ARG A 161 7.49 9.29 8.90
N PHE A 162 8.68 8.78 8.59
CA PHE A 162 9.34 7.75 9.40
C PHE A 162 9.58 8.17 10.85
N GLY A 163 9.88 9.46 11.09
CA GLY A 163 10.06 10.00 12.43
C GLY A 163 8.83 9.88 13.34
N LEU A 164 7.62 9.75 12.77
CA LEU A 164 6.36 9.63 13.52
C LEU A 164 6.18 8.25 14.18
N LEU A 165 6.98 7.26 13.78
CA LEU A 165 6.91 5.89 14.31
C LEU A 165 7.81 5.68 15.54
N ASN A 166 8.45 6.73 16.04
CA ASN A 166 9.46 6.66 17.11
C ASN A 166 10.55 5.61 16.84
N PRO A 167 11.20 5.62 15.65
CA PRO A 167 12.24 4.65 15.32
C PRO A 167 13.49 4.84 16.21
N THR A 168 14.31 3.79 16.32
CA THR A 168 15.62 3.88 16.96
C THR A 168 16.56 4.79 16.13
N ASP A 169 17.62 5.29 16.75
CA ASP A 169 18.61 6.12 16.05
C ASP A 169 19.32 5.36 14.92
N ASP A 170 19.57 4.05 15.12
CA ASP A 170 20.12 3.17 14.08
C ASP A 170 19.16 3.07 12.89
N ASP A 171 17.87 2.86 13.14
CA ASP A 171 16.87 2.75 12.08
C ASP A 171 16.66 4.08 11.36
N ARG A 172 16.74 5.21 12.07
CA ARG A 172 16.70 6.56 11.49
C ARG A 172 17.89 6.80 10.57
N THR A 173 19.09 6.46 11.02
CA THR A 173 20.32 6.55 10.23
C THR A 173 20.24 5.67 8.99
N ALA A 174 19.72 4.44 9.13
CA ALA A 174 19.50 3.54 8.00
C ALA A 174 18.51 4.15 6.97
N MET A 175 17.42 4.77 7.43
CA MET A 175 16.43 5.42 6.57
C MET A 175 17.02 6.62 5.81
N GLU A 176 17.82 7.45 6.47
CA GLU A 176 18.48 8.61 5.86
C GLU A 176 19.49 8.21 4.77
N ASN A 177 20.19 7.10 4.99
CA ASN A 177 21.16 6.54 4.04
C ASN A 177 20.52 5.89 2.81
N LEU A 178 19.19 5.71 2.76
CA LEU A 178 18.52 5.19 1.56
C LEU A 178 18.57 6.23 0.44
N ALA A 179 19.26 5.87 -0.65
CA ALA A 179 19.39 6.72 -1.82
C ALA A 179 18.05 6.86 -2.57
N GLU A 180 17.69 8.09 -2.91
CA GLU A 180 16.57 8.39 -3.82
C GLU A 180 16.98 8.37 -5.30
N GLY A 181 18.28 8.23 -5.58
CA GLY A 181 18.83 8.04 -6.92
C GLY A 181 19.36 6.62 -7.11
N GLY A 182 19.30 6.11 -8.34
CA GLY A 182 19.75 4.76 -8.67
C GLY A 182 18.62 3.74 -8.61
N ASP A 183 18.84 2.62 -7.92
CA ASP A 183 17.85 1.54 -7.75
C ASP A 183 16.82 1.92 -6.68
N VAL A 184 15.84 2.72 -7.11
CA VAL A 184 14.71 3.18 -6.28
C VAL A 184 13.94 2.01 -5.69
N ARG A 185 13.81 0.90 -6.43
CA ARG A 185 13.06 -0.26 -5.98
C ARG A 185 13.71 -0.92 -4.78
N SER A 186 15.02 -1.14 -4.82
CA SER A 186 15.78 -1.66 -3.68
C SER A 186 15.68 -0.73 -2.46
N ALA A 187 15.81 0.59 -2.67
CA ALA A 187 15.63 1.57 -1.59
C ALA A 187 14.22 1.53 -1.01
N LEU A 188 13.19 1.39 -1.85
CA LEU A 188 11.80 1.27 -1.45
C LEU A 188 11.52 0.00 -0.64
N LEU A 189 12.11 -1.13 -1.02
CA LEU A 189 11.99 -2.38 -0.26
C LEU A 189 12.65 -2.25 1.12
N SER A 190 13.86 -1.71 1.21
CA SER A 190 14.52 -1.47 2.51
C SER A 190 13.77 -0.47 3.36
N CYS A 191 13.25 0.62 2.77
CA CYS A 191 12.36 1.58 3.44
C CYS A 191 11.13 0.86 4.01
N SER A 192 10.48 0.02 3.22
CA SER A 192 9.30 -0.76 3.64
C SER A 192 9.63 -1.68 4.83
N GLY A 193 10.80 -2.33 4.82
CA GLY A 193 11.29 -3.15 5.92
C GLY A 193 11.48 -2.37 7.22
N LEU A 194 12.12 -1.19 7.13
CA LEU A 194 12.30 -0.28 8.28
C LEU A 194 10.96 0.21 8.85
N VAL A 195 10.01 0.58 7.99
CA VAL A 195 8.66 0.99 8.40
C VAL A 195 7.93 -0.16 9.09
N LEU A 196 7.95 -1.37 8.53
CA LEU A 196 7.33 -2.54 9.17
C LEU A 196 7.98 -2.85 10.53
N LYS A 197 9.30 -2.74 10.63
CA LYS A 197 10.02 -2.88 11.91
C LYS A 197 9.55 -1.86 12.95
N ALA A 198 9.51 -0.58 12.58
CA ALA A 198 9.13 0.52 13.48
C ALA A 198 7.65 0.46 13.91
N THR A 199 6.75 0.00 13.04
CA THR A 199 5.32 -0.23 13.39
C THR A 199 5.08 -1.48 14.25
N GLY A 200 6.13 -2.22 14.62
CA GLY A 200 6.02 -3.41 15.46
C GLY A 200 5.40 -4.62 14.75
N PHE A 201 5.46 -4.68 13.42
CA PHE A 201 4.86 -5.72 12.60
C PHE A 201 5.23 -7.15 13.04
N ALA A 202 6.48 -7.40 13.41
CA ALA A 202 6.91 -8.71 13.90
C ALA A 202 6.08 -9.19 15.10
N ASN A 203 5.71 -8.27 15.99
CA ASN A 203 5.06 -8.58 17.26
C ASN A 203 3.53 -8.54 17.19
N GLY A 204 2.95 -7.87 16.20
CA GLY A 204 1.51 -7.74 16.04
C GLY A 204 1.10 -7.50 14.59
N TRP A 205 0.26 -8.41 14.09
CA TRP A 205 -0.40 -8.31 12.79
C TRP A 205 -1.77 -7.63 12.94
#